data_AF-A0A4D4KRI1-F1
#
_entry.id   AF-A0A4D4KRI1-F1
#
_cell.length_a   1.000
_cell.length_b   1.000
_cell.length_c   1.000
_cell.angle_alpha   90.00
_cell.angle_beta   90.00
_cell.angle_gamma   90.00
#
_symmetry.space_group_name_H-M   'P 1'
#
loop_
_entity.id
_entity.type
_entity.pdbx_description
1 polymer ?
#
loop_
_entity_poly.entity_id
_entity_poly.type
_entity_poly.pdbx_seq_one_letter_code
_entity_poly.pdbx_strand_id
1 'polypeptide(L)'
;MEIGIGLPGHVTGVEGHTLAAWARRAEERKFASLIASDRLAWSTPEPLITLAAAAGATGGIRLVTSVLIAPLHTNPALFAKAAATLDRIAGPGRLHLGVAPGAREDDYRASGLDFTARGRALDLLVERVAAIWRGEQEVGPAPVTPGGPA
;
A
#
# COMPACT_ATOMS: atom_id res chain seq x y z
N MET A 1 -16.01 8.45 -16.62
CA MET A 1 -15.63 8.82 -15.24
C MET A 1 -15.41 7.55 -14.45
N GLU A 2 -14.22 7.35 -13.87
CA GLU A 2 -13.95 6.21 -12.97
C GLU A 2 -14.23 6.62 -11.51
N ILE A 3 -14.83 5.72 -10.73
CA ILE A 3 -15.17 5.98 -9.32
C ILE A 3 -14.51 4.90 -8.46
N GLY A 4 -13.65 5.32 -7.53
CA GLY A 4 -13.06 4.46 -6.51
C GLY A 4 -13.82 4.52 -5.19
N ILE A 5 -13.59 3.55 -4.31
CA ILE A 5 -14.16 3.51 -2.96
C ILE A 5 -13.10 3.12 -1.92
N GLY A 6 -13.14 3.79 -0.77
CA GLY A 6 -12.29 3.44 0.37
C GLY A 6 -12.70 2.12 1.00
N LEU A 7 -11.70 1.34 1.42
CA LEU A 7 -11.92 0.26 2.37
C LEU A 7 -12.26 0.88 3.74
N PRO A 8 -13.19 0.28 4.50
CA PRO A 8 -13.72 0.87 5.73
C PRO A 8 -12.76 0.77 6.92
N GLY A 9 -11.45 0.69 6.69
CA GLY A 9 -10.44 0.50 7.75
C GLY A 9 -10.31 1.68 8.72
N HIS A 10 -10.74 2.87 8.33
CA HIS A 10 -10.75 4.06 9.20
C HIS A 10 -12.07 4.21 9.98
N VAL A 11 -13.05 3.33 9.74
CA VAL A 11 -14.35 3.38 10.41
C VAL A 11 -14.28 2.57 11.71
N THR A 12 -14.52 3.24 12.83
CA THR A 12 -14.52 2.61 14.15
C THR A 12 -15.56 1.48 14.24
N GLY A 13 -15.18 0.35 14.84
CA GLY A 13 -16.07 -0.79 15.04
C GLY A 13 -16.20 -1.71 13.82
N VAL A 14 -15.46 -1.46 12.74
CA VAL A 14 -15.40 -2.37 11.60
C VAL A 14 -14.46 -3.53 11.90
N GLU A 15 -15.04 -4.72 11.99
CA GLU A 15 -14.30 -5.96 12.19
C GLU A 15 -13.44 -6.30 10.97
N GLY A 16 -12.18 -6.68 11.19
CA GLY A 16 -11.22 -6.92 10.10
C GLY A 16 -11.67 -7.97 9.07
N HIS A 17 -12.43 -8.99 9.52
CA HIS A 17 -12.96 -10.03 8.62
C HIS A 17 -13.96 -9.50 7.58
N THR A 18 -14.51 -8.30 7.78
CA THR A 18 -15.46 -7.69 6.85
C THR A 18 -14.80 -7.05 5.63
N LEU A 19 -13.48 -6.79 5.66
CA LEU A 19 -12.74 -6.14 4.58
C LEU A 19 -12.84 -6.91 3.27
N ALA A 20 -12.70 -8.24 3.31
CA ALA A 20 -12.83 -9.09 2.12
C ALA A 20 -14.26 -9.08 1.56
N ALA A 21 -15.28 -9.04 2.42
CA ALA A 21 -16.67 -8.95 1.99
C ALA A 21 -16.99 -7.58 1.36
N TRP A 22 -16.42 -6.50 1.91
CA TRP A 22 -16.52 -5.17 1.32
C TRP A 22 -15.87 -5.11 -0.06
N ALA A 23 -14.65 -5.67 -0.19
CA ALA A 23 -13.92 -5.71 -1.44
C ALA A 23 -14.71 -6.41 -2.56
N ARG A 24 -15.27 -7.60 -2.28
CA ARG A 24 -16.15 -8.32 -3.23
C ARG A 24 -17.35 -7.49 -3.65
N ARG A 25 -18.05 -6.91 -2.68
CA ARG A 25 -19.24 -6.09 -2.93
C ARG A 25 -18.95 -4.85 -3.77
N ALA A 26 -17.77 -4.25 -3.58
CA ALA A 26 -17.34 -3.11 -4.38
C ALA A 26 -17.05 -3.51 -5.84
N GLU A 27 -16.37 -4.64 -6.06
CA GLU A 27 -16.13 -5.17 -7.40
C GLU A 27 -17.43 -5.56 -8.11
N GLU A 28 -18.35 -6.25 -7.43
CA GLU A 28 -19.71 -6.57 -7.95
C GLU A 28 -20.48 -5.31 -8.38
N ARG A 29 -20.25 -4.19 -7.68
CA ARG A 29 -20.87 -2.88 -7.95
C ARG A 29 -20.09 -2.05 -8.97
N LYS A 30 -19.03 -2.61 -9.56
CA LYS A 30 -18.23 -1.99 -10.63
C LYS A 30 -17.53 -0.70 -10.20
N PHE A 31 -17.11 -0.60 -8.93
CA PHE A 31 -16.13 0.41 -8.55
C PHE A 31 -14.82 0.13 -9.28
N ALA A 32 -14.15 1.20 -9.71
CA ALA A 32 -12.91 1.11 -10.46
C ALA A 32 -11.71 0.75 -9.56
N SER A 33 -11.76 1.15 -8.28
CA SER A 33 -10.67 0.90 -7.34
C SER A 33 -11.13 0.75 -5.89
N LEU A 34 -10.34 0.00 -5.13
CA LEU A 34 -10.35 -0.07 -3.66
C LEU A 34 -9.17 0.71 -3.12
N ILE A 35 -9.43 1.58 -2.15
CA ILE A 35 -8.43 2.49 -1.60
C ILE A 35 -8.16 2.15 -0.12
N ALA A 36 -6.90 1.92 0.23
CA ALA A 36 -6.44 1.83 1.61
C ALA A 36 -5.61 3.06 1.98
N SER A 37 -5.85 3.62 3.17
CA SER A 37 -5.09 4.75 3.72
C SER A 37 -4.21 4.27 4.87
N ASP A 38 -3.12 4.99 5.13
CA ASP A 38 -2.15 4.62 6.15
C ASP A 38 -2.12 5.66 7.28
N ARG A 39 -2.13 5.17 8.53
CA ARG A 39 -2.00 5.95 9.77
C ARG A 39 -1.49 5.03 10.88
N LEU A 40 -0.20 5.09 11.18
CA LEU A 40 0.43 4.27 12.22
C LEU A 40 -0.12 4.56 13.62
N ALA A 41 -0.37 5.83 13.95
CA ALA A 41 -0.80 6.21 15.29
C ALA A 41 -2.30 5.97 15.56
N TRP A 42 -3.06 5.46 14.57
CA TRP A 42 -4.52 5.37 14.62
C TRP A 42 -4.97 3.91 14.47
N SER A 43 -6.27 3.64 14.62
CA SER A 43 -6.83 2.29 14.48
C SER A 43 -6.94 1.80 13.03
N THR A 44 -6.40 2.55 12.06
CA THR A 44 -6.44 2.18 10.65
C THR A 44 -5.55 0.95 10.43
N PRO A 45 -6.08 -0.13 9.82
CA PRO A 45 -5.27 -1.29 9.48
C PRO A 45 -4.12 -0.94 8.54
N GLU A 46 -3.02 -1.70 8.64
CA GLU A 46 -1.87 -1.55 7.76
C GLU A 46 -2.30 -1.74 6.28
N PRO A 47 -1.92 -0.82 5.37
CA PRO A 47 -2.49 -0.75 4.03
C PRO A 47 -2.11 -1.93 3.13
N LEU A 48 -0.88 -2.44 3.18
CA LEU A 48 -0.45 -3.53 2.30
C LEU A 48 -1.13 -4.86 2.67
N ILE A 49 -1.27 -5.15 3.97
CA ILE A 49 -2.00 -6.30 4.50
C ILE A 49 -3.48 -6.20 4.12
N THR A 50 -4.05 -5.00 4.26
CA THR A 50 -5.45 -4.73 3.90
C THR A 50 -5.71 -4.97 2.41
N LEU A 51 -4.83 -4.46 1.55
CA LEU A 51 -4.93 -4.68 0.11
C LEU A 51 -4.62 -6.12 -0.28
N ALA A 52 -3.77 -6.86 0.44
CA ALA A 52 -3.55 -8.29 0.20
C ALA A 52 -4.82 -9.11 0.46
N ALA A 53 -5.56 -8.80 1.53
CA ALA A 53 -6.86 -9.42 1.80
C ALA A 53 -7.89 -9.08 0.70
N ALA A 54 -7.91 -7.83 0.21
CA ALA A 54 -8.76 -7.43 -0.90
C ALA A 54 -8.38 -8.13 -2.22
N ALA A 55 -7.08 -8.25 -2.50
CA ALA A 55 -6.54 -8.93 -3.67
C ALA A 55 -6.98 -10.39 -3.73
N GLY A 56 -6.86 -11.12 -2.62
CA GLY A 56 -7.32 -12.52 -2.54
C GLY A 56 -8.84 -12.68 -2.65
N ALA A 57 -9.61 -11.62 -2.42
CA ALA A 57 -11.07 -11.63 -2.49
C ALA A 57 -11.63 -11.13 -3.83
N THR A 58 -10.81 -10.60 -4.75
CA THR A 58 -11.26 -9.90 -5.97
C THR A 58 -10.39 -10.23 -7.19
N GLY A 59 -10.98 -10.18 -8.39
CA GLY A 59 -10.32 -10.65 -9.62
C GLY A 59 -9.72 -9.58 -10.52
N GLY A 60 -10.25 -8.36 -10.51
CA GLY A 60 -9.91 -7.33 -11.50
C GLY A 60 -9.93 -5.89 -10.98
N ILE A 61 -10.60 -5.61 -9.87
CA ILE A 61 -10.63 -4.26 -9.29
C ILE A 61 -9.20 -3.79 -8.92
N ARG A 62 -8.91 -2.52 -9.21
CA ARG A 62 -7.63 -1.89 -8.89
C ARG A 62 -7.48 -1.71 -7.38
N LEU A 63 -6.27 -1.90 -6.88
CA LEU A 63 -5.91 -1.79 -5.47
C LEU A 63 -4.97 -0.59 -5.32
N VAL A 64 -5.33 0.36 -4.47
CA VAL A 64 -4.64 1.65 -4.39
C VAL A 64 -4.31 1.98 -2.94
N THR A 65 -3.06 2.39 -2.68
CA THR A 65 -2.74 3.10 -1.44
C THR A 65 -2.94 4.60 -1.63
N SER A 66 -3.69 5.25 -0.75
CA SER A 66 -3.92 6.71 -0.78
C SER A 66 -3.96 7.28 0.64
N VAL A 67 -2.82 7.70 1.18
CA VAL A 67 -1.46 7.40 0.72
C VAL A 67 -0.76 6.56 1.79
N LEU A 68 0.17 5.69 1.37
CA LEU A 68 1.04 4.95 2.27
C LEU A 68 2.18 5.88 2.74
N ILE A 69 2.43 5.94 4.06
CA ILE A 69 3.47 6.79 4.65
C ILE A 69 4.81 6.06 4.53
N ALA A 70 5.37 6.04 3.32
CA ALA A 70 6.50 5.20 2.97
C ALA A 70 7.72 5.35 3.91
N PRO A 71 8.10 6.55 4.42
CA PRO A 71 9.24 6.67 5.32
C PRO A 71 9.16 5.83 6.60
N LEU A 72 7.96 5.41 7.01
CA LEU A 72 7.80 4.51 8.17
C LEU A 72 8.35 3.10 7.90
N HIS A 73 8.52 2.71 6.63
CA HIS A 73 9.13 1.46 6.22
C HIS A 73 10.65 1.59 6.08
N THR A 74 11.33 1.65 7.23
CA THR A 74 12.77 1.94 7.33
C THR A 74 13.70 0.92 6.67
N ASN A 75 13.20 -0.25 6.28
CA ASN A 75 13.92 -1.25 5.51
C ASN A 75 13.39 -1.28 4.06
N PRO A 76 14.05 -0.57 3.12
CA PRO A 76 13.59 -0.50 1.72
C PRO A 76 13.54 -1.86 1.03
N ALA A 77 14.43 -2.79 1.38
CA ALA A 77 14.44 -4.14 0.81
C ALA A 77 13.20 -4.94 1.22
N LEU A 78 12.83 -4.88 2.51
CA LEU A 78 11.61 -5.54 2.99
C LEU A 78 10.35 -4.88 2.41
N PHE A 79 10.33 -3.56 2.30
CA PHE A 79 9.22 -2.83 1.69
C PHE A 79 9.07 -3.17 0.19
N ALA A 80 10.16 -3.13 -0.58
CA ALA A 80 10.16 -3.49 -1.99
C ALA A 80 9.68 -4.92 -2.20
N LYS A 81 10.11 -5.86 -1.35
CA LYS A 81 9.64 -7.25 -1.34
C LYS A 81 8.16 -7.35 -1.04
N ALA A 82 7.66 -6.64 -0.03
CA ALA A 82 6.25 -6.68 0.35
C ALA A 82 5.34 -6.14 -0.76
N ALA A 83 5.70 -4.98 -1.34
CA ALA A 83 4.97 -4.39 -2.45
C ALA A 83 5.00 -5.26 -3.73
N ALA A 84 6.17 -5.80 -4.10
CA ALA A 84 6.26 -6.74 -5.22
C ALA A 84 5.49 -8.05 -4.97
N THR A 85 5.45 -8.53 -3.73
CA THR A 85 4.64 -9.70 -3.36
C THR A 85 3.16 -9.41 -3.54
N LEU A 86 2.68 -8.25 -3.07
CA LEU A 86 1.29 -7.84 -3.24
C LEU A 86 0.94 -7.66 -4.72
N ASP A 87 1.81 -7.05 -5.52
CA ASP A 87 1.64 -6.91 -6.97
C ASP A 87 1.41 -8.27 -7.65
N ARG A 88 2.18 -9.29 -7.27
CA ARG A 88 2.00 -10.66 -7.77
C ARG A 88 0.70 -11.31 -7.31
N ILE A 89 0.29 -11.09 -6.06
CA ILE A 89 -0.98 -11.61 -5.52
C ILE A 89 -2.17 -10.95 -6.24
N ALA A 90 -2.10 -9.64 -6.44
CA ALA A 90 -3.12 -8.89 -7.15
C ALA A 90 -3.19 -9.30 -8.62
N GLY A 91 -2.05 -9.50 -9.27
CA GLY A 91 -1.93 -9.69 -10.70
C GLY A 91 -1.48 -8.41 -11.42
N PRO A 92 -0.98 -8.53 -12.66
CA PRO A 92 -0.32 -7.44 -13.37
C PRO A 92 -1.23 -6.21 -13.52
N GLY A 93 -0.69 -5.05 -13.18
CA GLY A 93 -1.34 -3.75 -13.33
C GLY A 93 -2.47 -3.45 -12.33
N ARG A 94 -2.71 -4.32 -11.35
CA ARG A 94 -3.78 -4.10 -10.36
C ARG A 94 -3.34 -3.28 -9.15
N LEU A 95 -2.07 -3.34 -8.75
CA LEU A 95 -1.56 -2.55 -7.63
C LEU A 95 -1.06 -1.18 -8.09
N HIS A 96 -1.58 -0.13 -7.47
CA HIS A 96 -1.09 1.24 -7.58
C HIS A 96 -0.60 1.67 -6.19
N LEU A 97 0.71 1.84 -6.06
CA LEU A 97 1.39 2.08 -4.80
C LEU A 97 1.60 3.59 -4.60
N GLY A 98 0.52 4.30 -4.30
CA GLY A 98 0.58 5.71 -3.91
C GLY A 98 1.29 5.88 -2.57
N VAL A 99 2.49 6.47 -2.61
CA VAL A 99 3.34 6.76 -1.44
C VAL A 99 3.44 8.27 -1.18
N ALA A 100 3.65 8.63 0.08
CA ALA A 100 3.85 10.00 0.50
C ALA A 100 4.71 10.07 1.78
N PRO A 101 5.25 11.24 2.15
CA PRO A 101 6.01 11.36 3.38
C PRO A 101 5.10 11.45 4.61
N GLY A 102 3.78 11.55 4.45
CA GLY A 102 2.87 11.83 5.56
C GLY A 102 2.93 13.28 6.05
N ALA A 103 1.86 13.74 6.68
CA ALA A 103 1.66 15.13 7.05
C ALA A 103 1.55 15.37 8.56
N ARG A 104 1.49 14.30 9.37
CA ARG A 104 1.24 14.40 10.81
C ARG A 104 2.42 13.84 11.61
N GLU A 105 2.76 14.53 12.68
CA GLU A 105 3.87 14.16 13.57
C GLU A 105 3.56 12.95 14.46
N ASP A 106 2.29 12.63 14.69
CA ASP A 106 1.90 11.53 15.57
C ASP A 106 2.38 10.17 15.03
N ASP A 107 2.27 9.95 13.72
CA ASP A 107 2.79 8.76 13.03
C ASP A 107 4.34 8.64 13.16
N TYR A 108 5.04 9.78 13.13
CA TYR A 108 6.51 9.82 13.29
C TYR A 108 6.94 9.60 14.74
N ARG A 109 6.22 10.19 15.70
CA ARG A 109 6.43 9.95 17.12
C ARG A 109 6.19 8.49 17.49
N ALA A 110 5.15 7.87 16.93
CA ALA A 110 4.84 6.45 17.14
C ALA A 110 5.89 5.50 16.55
N SER A 111 6.49 5.87 15.41
CA SER A 111 7.56 5.08 14.77
C SER A 111 8.95 5.33 15.35
N GLY A 112 9.13 6.40 16.14
CA GLY A 112 10.44 6.84 16.62
C GLY A 112 11.30 7.52 15.55
N LEU A 113 10.70 7.94 14.43
CA LEU A 113 11.39 8.60 13.32
C LEU A 113 11.30 10.12 13.41
N ASP A 114 12.27 10.79 12.78
CA ASP A 114 12.30 12.26 12.70
C ASP A 114 11.33 12.76 11.62
N PHE A 115 10.30 13.50 12.05
CA PHE A 115 9.31 14.13 11.17
C PHE A 115 9.94 15.15 10.21
N THR A 116 11.03 15.81 10.60
CA THR A 116 11.66 16.85 9.77
C THR A 116 12.44 16.24 8.59
N ALA A 117 12.89 15.00 8.72
CA ALA A 117 13.61 14.26 7.68
C ALA A 117 12.70 13.56 6.66
N ARG A 118 11.37 13.57 6.85
CA ARG A 118 10.41 12.75 6.08
C ARG A 118 10.48 12.86 4.55
N GLY A 119 10.73 14.05 4.02
CA GLY A 119 10.85 14.27 2.57
C GLY A 119 12.07 13.55 2.02
N ARG A 120 13.24 13.78 2.63
CA ARG A 120 14.49 13.10 2.26
C ARG A 120 14.40 11.58 2.45
N ALA A 121 13.74 11.14 3.51
CA ALA A 121 13.54 9.71 3.78
C ALA A 121 12.69 9.05 2.68
N LEU A 122 11.66 9.74 2.19
CA LEU A 122 10.86 9.27 1.05
C LEU A 122 11.72 9.15 -0.22
N ASP A 123 12.49 10.19 -0.55
CA ASP A 123 13.33 10.21 -1.76
C ASP A 123 14.28 9.01 -1.79
N LEU A 124 15.01 8.78 -0.68
CA LEU A 124 15.94 7.67 -0.54
C LEU A 124 15.24 6.31 -0.64
N LEU A 125 14.06 6.17 -0.04
CA LEU A 125 13.31 4.93 -0.08
C LEU A 125 12.83 4.61 -1.50
N VAL A 126 12.26 5.59 -2.20
CA VAL A 126 11.79 5.42 -3.59
C VAL A 126 12.95 5.05 -4.51
N GLU A 127 14.09 5.74 -4.39
CA GLU A 127 15.29 5.42 -5.16
C GLU A 127 15.73 3.97 -4.93
N ARG A 128 15.77 3.53 -3.67
CA ARG A 128 16.24 2.20 -3.32
C ARG A 128 15.29 1.10 -3.75
N VAL A 129 13.98 1.31 -3.59
CA VAL A 129 12.94 0.38 -4.06
C VAL A 129 13.00 0.24 -5.58
N ALA A 130 13.13 1.35 -6.31
CA ALA A 130 13.23 1.32 -7.76
C ALA A 130 14.51 0.59 -8.23
N ALA A 131 15.65 0.81 -7.57
CA ALA A 131 16.89 0.09 -7.85
C ALA A 131 16.74 -1.43 -7.63
N ILE A 132 16.10 -1.83 -6.54
CA ILE A 132 15.79 -3.24 -6.26
C ILE A 132 14.92 -3.84 -7.37
N TRP A 133 13.85 -3.17 -7.79
CA TRP A 133 12.97 -3.68 -8.85
C TRP A 133 13.62 -3.70 -10.24
N ARG A 134 14.65 -2.88 -10.47
CA ARG A 134 15.52 -2.97 -11.66
C ARG A 134 16.54 -4.12 -11.60
N GLY A 135 16.63 -4.83 -10.47
CA GLY A 135 17.56 -5.94 -10.29
C GLY A 135 18.97 -5.52 -9.88
N GLU A 136 19.16 -4.30 -9.40
CA GLU A 136 20.47 -3.82 -8.92
C GLU A 136 20.87 -4.43 -7.56
N GLN A 137 19.91 -5.08 -6.88
CA GLN A 137 20.13 -5.81 -5.63
C GLN A 137 19.25 -7.06 -5.60
N GLU A 138 19.79 -8.17 -5.08
CA GLU A 138 19.10 -9.45 -5.02
C GLU A 138 18.05 -9.48 -3.89
N VAL A 139 16.82 -9.08 -4.22
CA VAL A 139 15.67 -9.09 -3.31
C VAL A 139 14.45 -9.62 -4.07
N GLY A 140 13.98 -10.81 -3.71
CA GLY A 140 12.84 -11.47 -4.35
C GLY A 140 11.54 -11.46 -3.53
N PRO A 141 10.37 -11.55 -4.17
CA PRO A 141 10.20 -11.71 -5.62
C PRO A 141 10.26 -10.38 -6.38
N ALA A 142 10.54 -10.44 -7.68
CA ALA A 142 10.35 -9.30 -8.58
C ALA A 142 8.84 -9.03 -8.82
N PRO A 143 8.44 -7.76 -9.02
CA PRO A 143 7.05 -7.43 -9.36
C PRO A 143 6.64 -8.12 -10.67
N VAL A 144 5.34 -8.40 -10.82
CA VAL A 144 4.76 -8.91 -12.08
C VAL A 144 4.44 -7.77 -13.04
N THR A 145 4.17 -6.57 -12.52
CA THR A 145 4.01 -5.35 -13.30
C THR A 145 5.39 -4.82 -13.73
N PRO A 146 5.64 -4.60 -15.05
CA PRO A 146 6.92 -4.09 -15.54
C PRO A 146 7.29 -2.74 -14.91
N GLY A 147 8.50 -2.64 -14.35
CA GLY A 147 8.97 -1.44 -13.64
C GLY A 147 8.47 -1.31 -12.20
N GLY A 148 7.60 -2.23 -11.75
CA GLY A 148 6.95 -2.20 -10.44
C GLY A 148 5.49 -1.77 -10.52
N PRO A 149 4.76 -1.83 -9.39
CA PRO A 149 3.45 -1.20 -9.23
C PRO A 149 3.48 0.28 -9.65
N ALA A 150 2.37 0.72 -10.23
CA ALA A 150 2.20 2.10 -10.69
C ALA A 150 2.20 3.13 -9.55
#